data_AF-B6K2P4-F1
#
_entry.id   AF-B6K2P4-F1
#
_cell.length_a   1.000
_cell.length_b   1.000
_cell.length_c   1.000
_cell.angle_alpha   90.00
_cell.angle_beta   90.00
_cell.angle_gamma   90.00
#
_symmetry.space_group_name_H-M   'P 1'
#
loop_
_entity.id
_entity.type
_entity.pdbx_description
1 polymer ?
#
loop_
_entity_poly.entity_id
_entity_poly.type
_entity_poly.pdbx_seq_one_letter_code
_entity_poly.pdbx_strand_id
1 'polypeptide(L)'
;MTKRTKKVGVTGKYGVRYGASLRRDIRKIEVQQHARYQCPFCGRSTVKRVAAGIWKCTGKNCGKSIAGGAWTVSTAAATSARSTIRRLREMVEV
;
A
#
# COMPACT_ATOMS: atom_id res chain seq x y z
N MET A 1 25.34 -9.17 -4.80
CA MET A 1 24.49 -9.34 -3.59
C MET A 1 24.01 -10.78 -3.51
N THR A 2 24.21 -11.46 -2.37
CA THR A 2 23.75 -12.85 -2.17
C THR A 2 22.39 -12.90 -1.46
N LYS A 3 21.61 -13.95 -1.76
CA LYS A 3 20.29 -14.16 -1.14
C LYS A 3 20.47 -14.55 0.33
N ARG A 4 20.07 -13.66 1.24
CA ARG A 4 20.26 -13.84 2.69
C ARG A 4 19.26 -14.79 3.35
N THR A 5 18.05 -14.92 2.81
CA THR A 5 16.99 -15.76 3.42
C THR A 5 16.28 -16.61 2.38
N LYS A 6 15.95 -17.87 2.71
CA LYS A 6 15.21 -18.78 1.81
C LYS A 6 13.72 -18.45 1.74
N LYS A 7 13.07 -18.21 2.90
CA LYS A 7 11.60 -18.04 3.02
C LYS A 7 11.16 -16.75 3.72
N VAL A 8 11.84 -16.36 4.80
CA VAL A 8 11.32 -15.35 5.75
C VAL A 8 11.35 -13.91 5.22
N GLY A 9 12.38 -13.49 4.49
CA GLY A 9 12.47 -12.11 3.99
C GLY A 9 12.40 -11.08 5.12
N VAL A 10 11.56 -10.05 4.97
CA VAL A 10 11.38 -8.94 5.93
C VAL A 10 11.01 -9.40 7.35
N THR A 11 10.32 -10.54 7.49
CA THR A 11 9.93 -11.07 8.80
C THR A 11 11.06 -11.80 9.52
N GLY A 12 12.27 -11.82 8.94
CA GLY A 12 13.49 -12.26 9.63
C GLY A 12 13.78 -11.47 10.90
N LYS A 13 13.35 -10.20 10.98
CA LYS A 13 13.47 -9.35 12.19
C LYS A 13 12.79 -9.91 13.43
N TYR A 14 11.81 -10.80 13.26
CA TYR A 14 11.11 -11.43 14.37
C TYR A 14 11.82 -12.68 14.92
N GLY A 15 12.87 -13.17 14.25
CA GLY A 15 13.60 -14.37 14.66
C GLY A 15 12.71 -15.60 14.72
N VAL A 16 12.84 -16.38 15.80
CA VAL A 16 12.06 -17.62 16.06
C VAL A 16 10.67 -17.37 16.67
N ARG A 17 10.37 -16.14 17.09
CA ARG A 17 9.16 -15.80 17.85
C ARG A 17 7.88 -15.87 17.02
N TYR A 18 6.74 -15.94 17.72
CA TYR A 18 5.35 -15.84 17.23
C TYR A 18 4.83 -16.96 16.32
N GLY A 19 5.70 -17.87 15.84
CA GLY A 19 5.29 -18.98 14.99
C GLY A 19 5.26 -18.65 13.49
N ALA A 20 5.16 -19.69 12.65
CA ALA A 20 5.35 -19.57 11.20
C ALA A 20 4.13 -19.02 10.44
N SER A 21 2.92 -19.25 10.94
CA SER A 21 1.67 -18.78 10.30
C SER A 21 1.54 -17.27 10.44
N LEU A 22 1.63 -16.73 11.68
CA LEU A 22 1.60 -15.29 11.93
C LEU A 22 2.69 -14.54 11.15
N ARG A 23 3.92 -15.10 11.09
CA ARG A 23 5.01 -14.52 10.30
C ARG A 23 4.77 -14.55 8.79
N ARG A 24 3.97 -15.48 8.26
CA ARG A 24 3.60 -15.50 6.84
C ARG A 24 2.58 -14.42 6.51
N ASP A 25 1.62 -14.18 7.39
CA ASP A 25 0.57 -13.18 7.16
C ASP A 25 1.13 -11.76 7.30
N ILE A 26 1.89 -11.50 8.38
CA ILE A 26 2.52 -10.19 8.57
C ILE A 26 3.52 -9.90 7.45
N ARG A 27 4.21 -10.92 6.88
CA ARG A 27 5.11 -10.72 5.73
C ARG A 27 4.39 -10.08 4.55
N LYS A 28 3.16 -10.49 4.23
CA LYS A 28 2.36 -9.92 3.13
C LYS A 28 2.05 -8.44 3.41
N ILE A 29 1.62 -8.15 4.64
CA ILE A 29 1.27 -6.81 5.11
C ILE A 29 2.50 -5.90 5.13
N GLU A 30 3.63 -6.37 5.64
CA GLU A 30 4.86 -5.58 5.76
C GLU A 30 5.48 -5.24 4.42
N VAL A 31 5.42 -6.16 3.47
CA VAL A 31 5.87 -5.89 2.09
C VAL A 31 5.01 -4.80 1.47
N GLN A 32 3.69 -4.87 1.62
CA GLN A 32 2.78 -3.86 1.09
C GLN A 32 2.99 -2.49 1.74
N GLN A 33 3.02 -2.41 3.07
CA GLN A 33 3.11 -1.12 3.75
C GLN A 33 4.43 -0.37 3.50
N HIS A 34 5.54 -1.09 3.27
CA HIS A 34 6.86 -0.52 3.00
C HIS A 34 7.16 -0.38 1.51
N ALA A 35 6.28 -0.87 0.62
CA ALA A 35 6.43 -0.68 -0.80
C ALA A 35 6.29 0.80 -1.18
N ARG A 36 6.93 1.17 -2.29
CA ARG A 36 6.67 2.46 -2.95
C ARG A 36 5.59 2.27 -4.00
N TYR A 37 4.60 3.15 -3.99
CA TYR A 37 3.49 3.12 -4.94
C TYR A 37 3.60 4.24 -5.96
N GLN A 38 2.96 4.04 -7.11
CA GLN A 38 2.84 5.04 -8.15
C GLN A 38 1.92 6.18 -7.69
N CYS A 39 2.39 7.42 -7.82
CA CYS A 39 1.61 8.59 -7.50
C CYS A 39 0.60 8.88 -8.63
N PRO A 40 -0.71 9.00 -8.34
CA PRO A 40 -1.71 9.34 -9.35
C PRO A 40 -1.55 10.77 -9.89
N PHE A 41 -0.80 11.63 -9.19
CA PHE A 41 -0.65 13.04 -9.57
C PHE A 41 0.62 13.31 -10.39
N CYS A 42 1.72 12.63 -10.09
CA CYS A 42 3.02 12.90 -10.74
C CYS A 42 3.60 11.69 -11.46
N GLY A 43 2.87 10.58 -11.55
CA GLY A 43 3.24 9.35 -12.27
C GLY A 43 4.41 8.54 -11.69
N ARG A 44 5.18 9.11 -10.74
CA ARG A 44 6.38 8.50 -10.16
C ARG A 44 6.07 7.54 -9.02
N SER A 45 6.84 6.45 -8.90
CA SER A 45 6.79 5.45 -7.81
C SER A 45 7.44 5.95 -6.50
N THR A 46 6.88 7.03 -5.95
CA THR A 46 7.46 7.77 -4.81
C THR A 46 6.51 7.92 -3.64
N VAL A 47 5.29 7.36 -3.72
CA VAL A 47 4.34 7.38 -2.61
C VAL A 47 4.79 6.38 -1.54
N LYS A 48 4.86 6.86 -0.29
CA LYS A 48 5.21 6.05 0.89
C LYS A 48 4.18 6.27 2.00
N ARG A 49 4.02 5.27 2.85
CA ARG A 49 3.19 5.35 4.04
C ARG A 49 3.84 6.27 5.07
N VAL A 50 3.06 7.20 5.63
CA VAL A 50 3.49 8.05 6.76
C VAL A 50 2.87 7.54 8.05
N ALA A 51 1.57 7.28 8.02
CA ALA A 51 0.81 6.70 9.12
C ALA A 51 -0.26 5.74 8.57
N ALA A 52 -0.99 5.06 9.46
CA ALA A 52 -2.13 4.23 9.03
C ALA A 52 -3.14 5.09 8.25
N GLY A 53 -3.42 4.71 7.01
CA GLY A 53 -4.35 5.44 6.14
C GLY A 53 -3.79 6.73 5.52
N ILE A 54 -2.59 7.19 5.91
CA ILE A 54 -1.97 8.41 5.38
C ILE A 54 -0.75 8.07 4.54
N TRP A 55 -0.83 8.42 3.25
CA TRP A 55 0.21 8.19 2.26
C TRP A 55 0.70 9.52 1.71
N LYS A 56 2.01 9.69 1.57
CA LYS A 56 2.61 10.93 1.05
C LYS A 56 3.55 10.64 -0.10
N CYS A 57 3.41 11.41 -1.17
CA CYS A 57 4.36 11.42 -2.26
C CYS A 57 5.66 12.10 -1.81
N THR A 58 6.77 11.36 -1.86
CA THR A 58 8.11 11.89 -1.52
C THR A 58 8.82 12.54 -2.71
N GLY A 59 8.16 12.64 -3.86
CA GLY A 59 8.69 13.37 -5.01
C GLY A 59 8.80 14.87 -4.72
N LYS A 60 9.99 15.44 -4.97
CA LYS A 60 10.33 16.84 -4.66
C LYS A 60 9.28 17.87 -5.11
N ASN A 61 8.66 17.66 -6.27
CA ASN A 61 7.71 18.61 -6.86
C ASN A 61 6.24 18.22 -6.64
N CYS A 62 5.96 17.10 -5.95
CA CYS A 62 4.59 16.62 -5.77
C CYS A 62 4.13 16.82 -4.34
N GLY A 63 4.80 16.22 -3.36
CA GLY A 63 4.48 16.40 -1.94
C GLY A 63 3.07 16.00 -1.47
N LYS A 64 2.18 15.58 -2.38
CA LYS A 64 0.76 15.36 -2.11
C LYS A 64 0.53 14.24 -1.11
N SER A 65 -0.38 14.49 -0.18
CA SER A 65 -0.90 13.52 0.77
C SER A 65 -2.19 12.90 0.25
N ILE A 66 -2.37 11.60 0.49
CA ILE A 66 -3.49 10.78 0.02
C ILE A 66 -4.02 10.00 1.20
N ALA A 67 -5.34 10.05 1.41
CA ALA A 67 -6.03 9.11 2.28
C ALA A 67 -6.20 7.77 1.55
N GLY A 68 -5.71 6.69 2.15
CA GLY A 68 -5.69 5.36 1.57
C GLY A 68 -6.01 4.28 2.59
N GLY A 69 -5.67 3.03 2.26
CA GLY A 69 -5.78 1.91 3.19
C GLY A 69 -4.71 1.93 4.29
N ALA A 70 -4.90 1.07 5.30
CA ALA A 70 -3.94 0.92 6.39
C ALA A 70 -2.57 0.42 5.90
N TRP A 71 -2.56 -0.50 4.93
CA TRP A 71 -1.35 -1.20 4.43
C TRP A 71 -1.10 -1.01 2.94
N THR A 72 -2.11 -0.61 2.17
CA THR A 72 -2.01 -0.32 0.73
C THR A 72 -2.58 1.06 0.43
N VAL A 73 -2.07 1.74 -0.61
CA VAL A 73 -2.60 3.07 -1.02
C VAL A 73 -4.06 3.01 -1.44
N SER A 74 -4.46 1.96 -2.16
CA SER A 74 -5.84 1.71 -2.59
C SER A 74 -6.32 0.37 -2.06
N THR A 75 -7.52 0.34 -1.47
CA THR A 75 -8.18 -0.90 -1.07
C THR A 75 -9.12 -1.39 -2.18
N ALA A 76 -9.40 -2.69 -2.22
CA ALA A 76 -10.33 -3.27 -3.19
C ALA A 76 -11.72 -2.64 -3.03
N ALA A 77 -12.24 -2.58 -1.80
CA ALA A 77 -13.53 -1.96 -1.50
C ALA A 77 -13.61 -0.49 -1.95
N ALA A 78 -12.58 0.33 -1.70
CA ALA A 78 -12.58 1.73 -2.15
C ALA A 78 -12.48 1.86 -3.68
N THR A 79 -11.88 0.88 -4.35
CA THR A 79 -11.81 0.85 -5.82
C THR A 79 -13.18 0.54 -6.40
N SER A 80 -13.87 -0.48 -5.89
CA SER A 80 -15.24 -0.83 -6.28
C SER A 80 -16.24 0.28 -5.96
N ALA A 81 -16.13 0.93 -4.80
CA ALA A 81 -17.01 2.05 -4.45
C ALA A 81 -16.85 3.22 -5.42
N ARG A 82 -15.61 3.57 -5.80
CA ARG A 82 -15.34 4.64 -6.78
C ARG A 82 -15.94 4.35 -8.15
N SER A 83 -15.84 3.13 -8.66
CA SER A 83 -16.43 2.77 -9.95
C SER A 83 -17.96 2.81 -9.91
N THR A 84 -18.58 2.34 -8.82
CA THR A 84 -20.04 2.40 -8.65
C THR A 84 -20.54 3.83 -8.55
N ILE A 85 -19.90 4.68 -7.75
CA ILE A 85 -20.30 6.09 -7.62
C ILE A 85 -20.19 6.82 -8.95
N ARG A 86 -19.10 6.58 -9.72
CA ARG A 86 -18.94 7.19 -11.05
C ARG A 86 -20.11 6.80 -11.97
N ARG A 87 -20.42 5.51 -12.06
CA ARG A 87 -21.53 4.99 -12.88
C ARG A 87 -22.88 5.61 -12.47
N LEU A 88 -23.15 5.72 -11.18
CA LEU A 88 -24.41 6.29 -10.69
C LEU A 88 -24.52 7.79 -11.01
N ARG A 89 -23.42 8.55 -10.97
CA ARG A 89 -23.42 9.97 -11.36
C ARG A 89 -23.72 10.14 -12.85
N GLU A 90 -23.08 9.34 -13.70
CA GLU A 90 -23.31 9.33 -15.15
C GLU A 90 -24.79 9.02 -15.50
N MET A 91 -25.48 8.21 -14.70
CA MET A 91 -26.91 7.90 -14.89
C MET A 91 -27.87 9.01 -14.44
N VAL A 92 -27.43 9.94 -13.60
CA VAL A 92 -28.28 11.01 -13.04
C VAL A 92 -28.13 12.32 -13.83
N GLU A 93 -26.95 12.57 -14.40
CA GLU A 93 -26.63 13.80 -15.15
C GLU A 93 -26.96 13.70 -16.65
N VAL A 94 -27.34 12.51 -17.14
CA VAL A 94 -27.95 12.27 -18.47
C VAL A 94 -29.46 12.19 -18.31
#